data_AF-A0A7Y2YPJ5-F1
#
_entry.id   AF-A0A7Y2YPJ5-F1
#
_cell.length_a   1.000
_cell.length_b   1.000
_cell.length_c   1.000
_cell.angle_alpha   90.00
_cell.angle_beta   90.00
_cell.angle_gamma   90.00
#
_symmetry.space_group_name_H-M   'P 1'
#
loop_
_entity.id
_entity.type
_entity.pdbx_description
1 polymer ?
#
loop_
_entity_poly.entity_id
_entity_poly.type
_entity_poly.pdbx_seq_one_letter_code
_entity_poly.pdbx_strand_id
1 'polypeptide(L)'
;ARVRGQLTDAELQFPLTASIKNGKIENLEELLTFLATHPKLTHGDGKLLASVCRKVDYIKAREHIAKMQQREFIRYAAFIKEACNCARFVTDTLIESVTDSSIVRKLKKSKRFTPSTIGNVLIADTENCIYEVTEEGEIGEFKSTLSKENRRLFLDRLKDHEPSYVGTLHPRHNDTINNHAKWLSGIAAGAWFELYDLEQDQLYRFRRISPYGHIDIDAVYRISDTGFDMSLDHEFVQYSNCLYFHVKQNGQTYRFNYVSKF
;
A
#
# COMPACT_ATOMS: atom_id res chain seq x y z
N ALA A 1 -6.56 6.55 5.49
CA ALA A 1 -5.73 5.70 4.60
C ALA A 1 -6.02 6.08 3.15
N ARG A 2 -5.10 5.74 2.24
CA ARG A 2 -5.22 6.00 0.80
C ARG A 2 -4.93 4.73 0.01
N VAL A 3 -5.45 4.64 -1.21
CA VAL A 3 -5.06 3.57 -2.14
C VAL A 3 -3.76 3.99 -2.81
N ARG A 4 -2.72 3.17 -2.65
CA ARG A 4 -1.37 3.42 -3.14
C ARG A 4 -1.18 2.84 -4.54
N GLY A 5 -0.30 3.43 -5.33
CA GLY A 5 0.08 2.92 -6.64
C GLY A 5 1.37 3.57 -7.13
N GLN A 6 2.00 2.97 -8.14
CA GLN A 6 3.33 3.37 -8.64
C GLN A 6 3.53 4.88 -8.83
N LEU A 7 2.51 5.59 -9.34
CA LEU A 7 2.61 7.04 -9.59
C LEU A 7 2.61 7.88 -8.31
N THR A 8 1.88 7.45 -7.28
CA THR A 8 1.77 8.17 -5.99
C THR A 8 2.75 7.63 -4.94
N ASP A 9 3.32 6.46 -5.17
CA ASP A 9 4.18 5.72 -4.25
C ASP A 9 5.27 5.06 -5.08
N ALA A 10 6.37 5.77 -5.27
CA ALA A 10 7.45 5.35 -6.15
C ALA A 10 8.11 4.03 -5.71
N GLU A 11 8.05 3.70 -4.42
CA GLU A 11 8.47 2.40 -3.89
C GLU A 11 7.63 1.21 -4.43
N LEU A 12 6.45 1.47 -5.00
CA LEU A 12 5.63 0.46 -5.66
C LEU A 12 5.96 0.28 -7.15
N GLN A 13 7.03 0.93 -7.64
CA GLN A 13 7.60 0.61 -8.94
C GLN A 13 8.40 -0.69 -8.83
N PHE A 14 7.73 -1.81 -9.05
CA PHE A 14 8.40 -3.11 -9.05
C PHE A 14 9.29 -3.26 -10.28
N PRO A 15 10.47 -3.90 -10.15
CA PRO A 15 11.37 -4.20 -11.27
C PRO A 15 10.88 -5.36 -12.13
N LEU A 16 9.66 -5.85 -11.89
CA LEU A 16 9.10 -7.06 -12.45
C LEU A 16 7.75 -6.78 -13.13
N THR A 17 7.54 -7.41 -14.28
CA THR A 17 6.26 -7.40 -15.00
C THR A 17 5.80 -8.84 -15.23
N ALA A 18 4.50 -9.08 -15.13
CA ALA A 18 3.91 -10.38 -15.44
C ALA A 18 3.98 -10.66 -16.95
N SER A 19 4.58 -11.78 -17.34
CA SER A 19 4.47 -12.34 -18.70
C SER A 19 3.17 -13.13 -18.79
N ILE A 20 2.23 -12.69 -19.63
CA ILE A 20 0.93 -13.35 -19.79
C ILE A 20 0.81 -13.88 -21.22
N LYS A 21 0.71 -15.20 -21.36
CA LYS A 21 0.52 -15.88 -22.64
C LYS A 21 -0.66 -16.84 -22.56
N ASN A 22 -1.59 -16.76 -23.52
CA ASN A 22 -2.80 -17.58 -23.53
C ASN A 22 -3.58 -17.51 -22.20
N GLY A 23 -3.58 -16.32 -21.59
CA GLY A 23 -4.18 -16.04 -20.28
C GLY A 23 -3.46 -16.65 -19.08
N LYS A 24 -2.33 -17.35 -19.24
CA LYS A 24 -1.50 -17.90 -18.15
C LYS A 24 -0.37 -16.94 -17.83
N ILE A 25 -0.04 -16.83 -16.54
CA ILE A 25 1.12 -16.08 -16.07
C ILE A 25 2.33 -17.02 -16.17
N GLU A 26 3.25 -16.76 -17.09
CA GLU A 26 4.40 -17.63 -17.34
C GLU A 26 5.47 -17.52 -16.24
N ASN A 27 5.67 -16.33 -15.68
CA ASN A 27 6.64 -16.06 -14.61
C ASN A 27 5.98 -15.93 -13.23
N LEU A 28 5.00 -16.79 -12.93
CA LEU A 28 4.26 -16.74 -11.66
C LEU A 28 5.19 -16.94 -10.45
N GLU A 29 6.11 -17.91 -10.52
CA GLU A 29 7.06 -18.18 -9.42
C GLU A 29 7.93 -16.96 -9.12
N GLU A 30 8.40 -16.26 -10.15
CA GLU A 30 9.19 -15.03 -10.01
C GLU A 30 8.40 -13.91 -9.30
N LEU A 31 7.12 -13.73 -9.67
CA LEU A 31 6.22 -12.76 -9.03
C LEU A 31 5.99 -13.09 -7.56
N LEU A 32 5.74 -14.37 -7.26
CA LEU A 32 5.47 -14.86 -5.91
C LEU A 32 6.70 -14.71 -5.01
N THR A 33 7.86 -15.17 -5.46
CA THR A 33 9.12 -15.05 -4.73
C THR A 33 9.50 -13.59 -4.51
N PHE A 34 9.34 -12.71 -5.51
CA PHE A 34 9.63 -11.28 -5.37
C PHE A 34 8.77 -10.64 -4.27
N LEU A 35 7.45 -10.86 -4.30
CA LEU A 35 6.53 -10.28 -3.33
C LEU A 35 6.76 -10.80 -1.91
N ALA A 36 7.10 -12.09 -1.76
CA ALA A 36 7.37 -12.71 -0.47
C ALA A 36 8.69 -12.24 0.16
N THR A 37 9.73 -12.02 -0.66
CA THR A 37 11.07 -11.61 -0.21
C THR A 37 11.26 -10.10 -0.11
N HIS A 38 10.33 -9.29 -0.64
CA HIS A 38 10.33 -7.83 -0.54
C HIS A 38 9.09 -7.27 0.20
N PRO A 39 8.73 -7.83 1.37
CA PRO A 39 7.44 -7.52 2.02
C PRO A 39 7.33 -6.05 2.45
N LYS A 40 8.47 -5.38 2.66
CA LYS A 40 8.54 -3.96 3.04
C LYS A 40 7.91 -3.01 2.03
N LEU A 41 7.89 -3.35 0.73
CA LEU A 41 7.30 -2.51 -0.32
C LEU A 41 5.78 -2.31 -0.11
N THR A 42 5.10 -3.36 0.36
CA THR A 42 3.65 -3.38 0.59
C THR A 42 3.26 -3.40 2.07
N HIS A 43 4.24 -3.28 2.97
CA HIS A 43 4.05 -3.44 4.42
C HIS A 43 3.45 -4.81 4.81
N GLY A 44 3.90 -5.86 4.12
CA GLY A 44 3.61 -7.25 4.50
C GLY A 44 4.54 -7.74 5.61
N ASP A 45 4.18 -8.87 6.20
CA ASP A 45 5.00 -9.59 7.17
C ASP A 45 4.63 -11.08 7.13
N GLY A 46 5.60 -11.94 7.44
CA GLY A 46 5.46 -13.40 7.41
C GLY A 46 5.25 -13.97 6.00
N LYS A 47 4.71 -15.19 5.97
CA LYS A 47 4.48 -15.95 4.74
C LYS A 47 3.42 -15.31 3.84
N LEU A 48 3.67 -15.33 2.54
CA LEU A 48 2.69 -14.94 1.53
C LEU A 48 1.74 -16.11 1.23
N LEU A 49 0.43 -15.85 1.27
CA LEU A 49 -0.60 -16.74 0.71
C LEU A 49 -1.18 -16.10 -0.55
N ALA A 50 -1.18 -16.84 -1.66
CA ALA A 50 -1.61 -16.34 -2.96
C ALA A 50 -2.38 -17.39 -3.77
N SER A 51 -3.24 -16.93 -4.69
CA SER A 51 -3.94 -17.75 -5.68
C SER A 51 -4.11 -16.96 -6.98
N VAL A 52 -4.40 -17.67 -8.07
CA VAL A 52 -4.60 -17.05 -9.39
C VAL A 52 -6.09 -17.03 -9.74
N CYS A 53 -6.60 -15.82 -10.04
CA CYS A 53 -7.95 -15.61 -10.57
C CYS A 53 -7.91 -15.27 -12.07
N ARG A 54 -8.19 -16.24 -12.93
CA ARG A 54 -8.22 -16.10 -14.40
C ARG A 54 -9.50 -15.45 -14.93
N LYS A 55 -10.47 -15.19 -14.05
CA LYS A 55 -11.83 -14.74 -14.41
C LYS A 55 -12.01 -13.26 -14.09
N VAL A 56 -10.98 -12.44 -14.31
CA VAL A 56 -11.00 -11.00 -14.01
C VAL A 56 -11.15 -10.19 -15.28
N ASP A 57 -12.11 -9.25 -15.27
CA ASP A 57 -12.18 -8.15 -16.22
C ASP A 57 -11.23 -7.03 -15.77
N TYR A 58 -10.13 -6.87 -16.49
CA TYR A 58 -9.09 -5.90 -16.17
C TYR A 58 -9.62 -4.46 -16.14
N ILE A 59 -10.47 -4.09 -17.10
CA ILE A 59 -10.96 -2.72 -17.22
C ILE A 59 -11.81 -2.37 -16.00
N LYS A 60 -12.75 -3.24 -15.63
CA LYS A 60 -13.57 -3.03 -14.43
C LYS A 60 -12.76 -2.97 -13.15
N ALA A 61 -11.73 -3.83 -13.03
CA ALA A 61 -10.83 -3.79 -11.88
C ALA A 61 -10.11 -2.43 -11.80
N ARG A 62 -9.55 -1.96 -12.92
CA ARG A 62 -8.85 -0.67 -13.00
C ARG A 62 -9.77 0.51 -12.74
N GLU A 63 -10.98 0.51 -13.27
CA GLU A 63 -11.98 1.56 -13.01
C GLU A 63 -12.35 1.64 -11.53
N HIS A 64 -12.59 0.51 -10.87
CA HIS A 64 -12.86 0.48 -9.43
C HIS A 64 -11.67 0.99 -8.61
N ILE A 65 -10.46 0.51 -8.92
CA ILE A 65 -9.23 0.93 -8.25
C ILE A 65 -9.01 2.44 -8.43
N ALA A 66 -9.15 2.97 -9.65
CA ALA A 66 -8.99 4.38 -9.95
C ALA A 66 -10.00 5.25 -9.19
N LYS A 67 -11.28 4.83 -9.16
CA LYS A 67 -12.32 5.49 -8.36
C LYS A 67 -11.95 5.53 -6.88
N MET A 68 -11.38 4.46 -6.35
CA MET A 68 -10.93 4.40 -4.95
C MET A 68 -9.69 5.27 -4.69
N GLN A 69 -8.75 5.38 -5.63
CA GLN A 69 -7.61 6.30 -5.54
C GLN A 69 -8.07 7.77 -5.53
N GLN A 70 -9.06 8.12 -6.36
CA GLN A 70 -9.63 9.48 -6.43
C GLN A 70 -10.37 9.92 -5.16
N ARG A 71 -10.72 9.00 -4.26
CA ARG A 71 -11.32 9.37 -2.97
C ARG A 71 -10.32 10.05 -2.02
N GLU A 72 -9.03 9.98 -2.33
CA GLU A 72 -7.90 10.54 -1.57
C GLU A 72 -7.79 9.96 -0.15
N PHE A 73 -8.77 10.25 0.70
CA PHE A 73 -8.90 9.68 2.04
C PHE A 73 -10.08 8.74 2.16
N ILE A 74 -9.74 7.54 2.62
CA ILE A 74 -10.69 6.53 3.01
C ILE A 74 -10.49 6.26 4.49
N ARG A 75 -11.57 6.37 5.26
CA ARG A 75 -11.58 5.95 6.66
C ARG A 75 -11.18 4.48 6.73
N TYR A 76 -10.13 4.17 7.48
CA TYR A 76 -9.64 2.80 7.62
C TYR A 76 -10.30 2.13 8.82
N ALA A 77 -11.17 1.15 8.60
CA ALA A 77 -11.82 0.39 9.67
C ALA A 77 -12.43 -0.92 9.15
N ALA A 78 -12.47 -1.93 10.02
CA ALA A 78 -13.09 -3.22 9.69
C ALA A 78 -14.62 -3.17 9.70
N PHE A 79 -15.22 -2.66 10.78
CA PHE A 79 -16.65 -2.80 11.07
C PHE A 79 -17.51 -1.57 10.72
N ILE A 80 -16.90 -0.50 10.20
CA ILE A 80 -17.63 0.71 9.82
C ILE A 80 -18.09 0.58 8.37
N LYS A 81 -19.40 0.69 8.13
CA LYS A 81 -20.02 0.42 6.83
C LYS A 81 -19.35 1.17 5.68
N GLU A 82 -19.12 2.47 5.83
CA GLU A 82 -18.55 3.34 4.78
C GLU A 82 -17.01 3.43 4.79
N ALA A 83 -16.36 2.73 5.73
CA ALA A 83 -14.92 2.61 5.79
C ALA A 83 -14.39 1.50 4.85
N CYS A 84 -13.08 1.40 4.73
CA CYS A 84 -12.41 0.32 4.01
C CYS A 84 -11.23 -0.21 4.83
N ASN A 85 -10.71 -1.37 4.44
CA ASN A 85 -9.39 -1.87 4.86
C ASN A 85 -8.77 -2.65 3.70
N CYS A 86 -7.58 -3.24 3.89
CA CYS A 86 -6.91 -4.02 2.84
C CYS A 86 -7.79 -5.16 2.31
N ALA A 87 -8.37 -5.97 3.19
CA ALA A 87 -9.21 -7.11 2.80
C ALA A 87 -10.46 -6.65 2.03
N ARG A 88 -11.17 -5.63 2.54
CA ARG A 88 -12.37 -5.08 1.91
C ARG A 88 -12.09 -4.44 0.55
N PHE A 89 -10.96 -3.74 0.42
CA PHE A 89 -10.54 -3.15 -0.86
C PHE A 89 -10.35 -4.23 -1.93
N VAL A 90 -9.64 -5.31 -1.58
CA VAL A 90 -9.43 -6.46 -2.48
C VAL A 90 -10.75 -7.16 -2.79
N THR A 91 -11.60 -7.42 -1.78
CA THR A 91 -12.92 -8.05 -1.98
C THR A 91 -13.81 -7.23 -2.91
N ASP A 92 -13.86 -5.91 -2.74
CA ASP A 92 -14.72 -5.02 -3.52
C ASP A 92 -14.21 -4.91 -4.96
N THR A 93 -12.90 -4.80 -5.13
CA THR A 93 -12.27 -4.86 -6.47
C THR A 93 -12.62 -6.17 -7.18
N LEU A 94 -12.51 -7.31 -6.49
CA LEU A 94 -12.89 -8.62 -7.06
C LEU A 94 -14.39 -8.71 -7.36
N ILE A 95 -15.28 -8.19 -6.51
CA ILE A 95 -16.73 -8.20 -6.74
C ILE A 95 -17.11 -7.43 -8.01
N GLU A 96 -16.46 -6.29 -8.26
CA GLU A 96 -16.75 -5.46 -9.43
C GLU A 96 -16.15 -6.02 -10.73
N SER A 97 -15.08 -6.81 -10.64
CA SER A 97 -14.29 -7.22 -11.80
C SER A 97 -14.37 -8.70 -12.17
N VAL A 98 -14.68 -9.60 -11.23
CA VAL A 98 -14.72 -11.04 -11.53
C VAL A 98 -15.94 -11.38 -12.38
N THR A 99 -15.72 -12.08 -13.49
CA THR A 99 -16.75 -12.46 -14.46
C THR A 99 -17.53 -13.72 -14.05
N ASP A 100 -17.00 -14.50 -13.10
CA ASP A 100 -17.67 -15.69 -12.58
C ASP A 100 -18.68 -15.34 -11.48
N SER A 101 -19.97 -15.55 -11.76
CA SER A 101 -21.06 -15.20 -10.83
C SER A 101 -21.06 -15.99 -9.51
N SER A 102 -20.51 -17.21 -9.50
CA SER A 102 -20.37 -18.02 -8.29
C SER A 102 -19.31 -17.44 -7.36
N ILE A 103 -18.16 -17.04 -7.90
CA ILE A 103 -17.09 -16.35 -7.14
C ILE A 103 -17.63 -15.04 -6.57
N VAL A 104 -18.29 -14.21 -7.40
CA VAL A 104 -18.89 -12.94 -6.95
C VAL A 104 -19.90 -13.17 -5.82
N ARG A 105 -20.75 -14.19 -5.90
CA ARG A 105 -21.72 -14.51 -4.83
C ARG A 105 -21.02 -14.90 -3.53
N LYS A 106 -19.94 -15.69 -3.59
CA LYS A 106 -19.13 -16.06 -2.42
C LYS A 106 -18.46 -14.84 -1.78
N LEU A 107 -17.88 -13.94 -2.57
CA LEU A 107 -17.30 -12.68 -2.09
C LEU A 107 -18.35 -11.76 -1.46
N LYS A 108 -19.53 -11.62 -2.09
CA LYS A 108 -20.65 -10.85 -1.49
C LYS A 108 -21.12 -11.45 -0.17
N LYS A 109 -21.11 -12.78 -0.05
CA LYS A 109 -21.45 -13.48 1.20
C LYS A 109 -20.42 -13.22 2.30
N SER A 110 -19.12 -13.20 1.98
CA SER A 110 -18.06 -12.92 2.97
C SER A 110 -18.16 -11.50 3.56
N LYS A 111 -18.71 -10.54 2.80
CA LYS A 111 -18.96 -9.17 3.26
C LYS A 111 -20.08 -9.02 4.31
N ARG A 112 -20.87 -10.06 4.62
CA ARG A 112 -21.94 -9.96 5.63
C ARG A 112 -21.42 -9.70 7.06
N PHE A 113 -20.15 -10.00 7.32
CA PHE A 113 -19.47 -9.65 8.56
C PHE A 113 -18.28 -8.72 8.25
N THR A 114 -17.14 -9.29 7.91
CA THR A 114 -16.03 -8.63 7.23
C THR A 114 -15.26 -9.69 6.45
N PRO A 115 -14.86 -9.43 5.20
CA PRO A 115 -13.99 -10.36 4.49
C PRO A 115 -12.62 -10.44 5.19
N SER A 116 -11.99 -11.60 5.11
CA SER A 116 -10.60 -11.80 5.54
C SER A 116 -9.68 -11.94 4.32
N THR A 117 -8.40 -11.66 4.51
CA THR A 117 -7.36 -11.78 3.46
C THR A 117 -7.28 -13.21 2.93
N ILE A 118 -7.17 -14.21 3.81
CA ILE A 118 -7.16 -15.64 3.45
C ILE A 118 -8.46 -16.02 2.72
N GLY A 119 -9.60 -15.50 3.17
CA GLY A 119 -10.90 -15.76 2.53
C GLY A 119 -10.94 -15.27 1.08
N ASN A 120 -10.36 -14.10 0.79
CA ASN A 120 -10.27 -13.60 -0.58
C ASN A 120 -9.42 -14.51 -1.47
N VAL A 121 -8.25 -14.95 -0.98
CA VAL A 121 -7.35 -15.86 -1.70
C VAL A 121 -8.06 -17.17 -2.03
N LEU A 122 -8.74 -17.80 -1.06
CA LEU A 122 -9.45 -19.06 -1.26
C LEU A 122 -10.66 -18.94 -2.18
N ILE A 123 -11.42 -17.84 -2.09
CA ILE A 123 -12.65 -17.66 -2.89
C ILE A 123 -12.34 -17.33 -4.35
N ALA A 124 -11.26 -16.59 -4.59
CA ALA A 124 -10.88 -16.11 -5.94
C ALA A 124 -9.98 -17.10 -6.71
N ASP A 125 -9.56 -18.20 -6.08
CA ASP A 125 -8.81 -19.25 -6.75
C ASP A 125 -9.61 -19.88 -7.90
N THR A 126 -9.01 -19.87 -9.10
CA THR A 126 -9.56 -20.48 -10.31
C THR A 126 -8.66 -21.54 -10.92
N GLU A 127 -7.50 -21.79 -10.30
CA GLU A 127 -6.52 -22.78 -10.76
C GLU A 127 -6.44 -23.97 -9.81
N ASN A 128 -7.25 -23.98 -8.73
CA ASN A 128 -7.28 -25.01 -7.68
C ASN A 128 -5.89 -25.21 -7.05
N CYS A 129 -5.14 -24.12 -6.91
CA CYS A 129 -3.82 -24.11 -6.32
C CYS A 129 -3.63 -22.84 -5.51
N ILE A 130 -3.25 -23.02 -4.25
CA ILE A 130 -3.00 -21.93 -3.32
C ILE A 130 -1.56 -22.04 -2.89
N TYR A 131 -0.81 -21.01 -3.23
CA TYR A 131 0.61 -20.91 -2.96
C TYR A 131 0.81 -20.40 -1.54
N GLU A 132 1.68 -21.08 -0.79
CA GLU A 132 2.30 -20.57 0.42
C GLU A 132 3.77 -20.33 0.12
N VAL A 133 4.24 -19.10 0.31
CA VAL A 133 5.62 -18.71 0.01
C VAL A 133 6.27 -18.21 1.30
N THR A 134 7.43 -18.77 1.65
CA THR A 134 8.17 -18.35 2.85
C THR A 134 8.86 -17.01 2.65
N GLU A 135 9.38 -16.43 3.73
CA GLU A 135 10.13 -15.17 3.68
C GLU A 135 11.46 -15.31 2.92
N GLU A 136 11.98 -16.53 2.82
CA GLU A 136 13.14 -16.91 2.01
C GLU A 136 12.77 -17.14 0.54
N GLY A 137 11.48 -17.09 0.18
CA GLY A 137 10.99 -17.26 -1.18
C GLY A 137 10.71 -18.71 -1.59
N GLU A 138 10.70 -19.66 -0.64
CA GLU A 138 10.39 -21.06 -0.93
C GLU A 138 8.89 -21.21 -1.21
N ILE A 139 8.55 -21.73 -2.39
CA ILE A 139 7.16 -21.90 -2.83
C ILE A 139 6.68 -23.30 -2.47
N GLY A 140 5.56 -23.37 -1.76
CA GLY A 140 4.83 -24.58 -1.43
C GLY A 140 3.33 -24.44 -1.67
N GLU A 141 2.60 -25.52 -1.39
CA GLU A 141 1.15 -25.55 -1.47
C GLU A 141 0.53 -25.37 -0.08
N PHE A 142 -0.44 -24.47 0.03
CA PHE A 142 -1.23 -24.28 1.23
C PHE A 142 -2.22 -25.44 1.41
N LYS A 143 -2.04 -26.22 2.48
CA LYS A 143 -2.83 -27.45 2.75
C LYS A 143 -3.87 -27.29 3.86
N SER A 144 -4.01 -26.10 4.44
CA SER A 144 -4.97 -25.84 5.52
C SER A 144 -6.32 -25.38 4.98
N THR A 145 -7.26 -25.05 5.86
CA THR A 145 -8.59 -24.53 5.50
C THR A 145 -8.86 -23.21 6.18
N LEU A 146 -9.74 -22.38 5.60
CA LEU A 146 -10.12 -21.09 6.18
C LEU A 146 -10.54 -21.21 7.64
N SER A 147 -11.38 -22.21 7.96
CA SER A 147 -11.88 -22.41 9.31
C SER A 147 -10.78 -22.83 10.28
N LYS A 148 -9.84 -23.67 9.84
CA LYS A 148 -8.68 -24.07 10.65
C LYS A 148 -7.77 -22.88 10.93
N GLU A 149 -7.42 -22.10 9.91
CA GLU A 149 -6.57 -20.91 10.08
C GLU A 149 -7.24 -19.83 10.90
N ASN A 150 -8.51 -19.51 10.64
CA ASN A 150 -9.24 -18.53 11.44
C ASN A 150 -9.29 -18.95 12.92
N ARG A 151 -9.53 -20.24 13.22
CA ARG A 151 -9.53 -20.74 14.60
C ARG A 151 -8.14 -20.67 15.22
N ARG A 152 -7.10 -21.04 14.47
CA ARG A 152 -5.71 -20.98 14.93
C ARG A 152 -5.32 -19.55 15.29
N LEU A 153 -5.54 -18.61 14.38
CA LEU A 153 -5.20 -17.20 14.54
C LEU A 153 -6.04 -16.51 15.62
N PHE A 154 -7.33 -16.83 15.72
CA PHE A 154 -8.21 -16.25 16.74
C PHE A 154 -7.85 -16.71 18.16
N LEU A 155 -7.34 -17.93 18.31
CA LEU A 155 -6.91 -18.48 19.60
C LEU A 155 -5.43 -18.21 19.90
N ASP A 156 -4.71 -17.57 18.97
CA ASP A 156 -3.32 -17.21 19.18
C ASP A 156 -3.22 -16.12 20.25
N ARG A 157 -2.43 -16.40 21.29
CA ARG A 157 -2.23 -15.48 22.42
C ARG A 157 -1.10 -14.49 22.18
N LEU A 158 -0.37 -14.62 21.06
CA LEU A 158 0.70 -13.70 20.68
C LEU A 158 1.75 -13.53 21.80
N LYS A 159 2.08 -14.63 22.50
CA LYS A 159 2.91 -14.59 23.73
C LYS A 159 4.28 -13.93 23.53
N ASP A 160 4.84 -14.09 22.35
CA ASP A 160 6.18 -13.61 21.99
C ASP A 160 6.13 -12.36 21.09
N HIS A 161 4.94 -11.76 20.93
CA HIS A 161 4.76 -10.57 20.10
C HIS A 161 4.59 -9.33 20.96
N GLU A 162 5.51 -8.37 20.78
CA GLU A 162 5.39 -7.03 21.33
C GLU A 162 4.99 -6.04 20.23
N PRO A 163 3.83 -5.37 20.35
CA PRO A 163 3.46 -4.32 19.42
C PRO A 163 4.48 -3.19 19.45
N SER A 164 5.01 -2.83 18.28
CA SER A 164 5.88 -1.67 18.13
C SER A 164 5.19 -0.58 17.32
N TYR A 165 5.21 0.62 17.87
CA TYR A 165 4.74 1.82 17.18
C TYR A 165 5.88 2.58 16.47
N VAL A 166 7.12 2.07 16.58
CA VAL A 166 8.31 2.66 15.95
C VAL A 166 8.27 2.38 14.45
N GLY A 167 8.39 3.42 13.64
CA GLY A 167 8.24 3.36 12.18
C GLY A 167 6.80 3.51 11.71
N THR A 168 5.82 3.61 12.62
CA THR A 168 4.41 3.87 12.31
C THR A 168 3.96 5.18 12.96
N LEU A 169 3.60 5.16 14.25
CA LEU A 169 3.20 6.35 14.99
C LEU A 169 4.42 7.14 15.48
N HIS A 170 5.47 6.46 15.90
CA HIS A 170 6.71 7.06 16.38
C HIS A 170 7.81 6.99 15.32
N PRO A 171 8.67 8.01 15.24
CA PRO A 171 9.79 8.02 14.31
C PRO A 171 10.74 6.85 14.53
N ARG A 172 11.27 6.31 13.43
CA ARG A 172 12.40 5.38 13.43
C ARG A 172 13.63 6.11 12.90
N HIS A 173 14.63 6.29 13.75
CA HIS A 173 15.88 6.90 13.33
C HIS A 173 16.60 6.03 12.28
N ASN A 174 17.26 6.68 11.33
CA ASN A 174 18.14 6.08 10.35
C ASN A 174 19.15 7.14 9.88
N ASP A 175 20.29 6.71 9.33
CA ASP A 175 21.38 7.62 8.95
C ASP A 175 21.16 8.33 7.60
N THR A 176 20.04 8.05 6.91
CA THR A 176 19.72 8.63 5.58
C THR A 176 19.04 9.98 5.68
N ILE A 177 18.44 10.29 6.83
CA ILE A 177 17.72 11.53 7.09
C ILE A 177 18.66 12.63 7.59
N ASN A 178 18.34 13.86 7.24
CA ASN A 178 18.97 15.05 7.80
C ASN A 178 18.26 15.54 9.07
N ASN A 179 18.94 16.38 9.85
CA ASN A 179 18.46 16.87 11.15
C ASN A 179 17.14 17.66 11.10
N HIS A 180 16.81 18.24 9.94
CA HIS A 180 15.56 19.00 9.75
C HIS A 180 14.40 18.13 9.23
N ALA A 181 14.62 16.83 9.01
CA ALA A 181 13.58 15.93 8.53
C ALA A 181 12.42 15.88 9.52
N LYS A 182 11.19 15.95 8.99
CA LYS A 182 9.95 15.90 9.77
C LYS A 182 9.30 14.53 9.62
N TRP A 183 8.87 13.96 10.74
CA TRP A 183 8.18 12.67 10.76
C TRP A 183 6.70 12.83 10.48
N LEU A 184 6.18 12.11 9.49
CA LEU A 184 4.75 11.98 9.24
C LEU A 184 4.30 10.55 9.57
N SER A 185 3.51 10.41 10.63
CA SER A 185 3.05 9.11 11.14
C SER A 185 2.05 8.43 10.21
N GLY A 186 1.85 7.12 10.36
CA GLY A 186 0.82 6.41 9.63
C GLY A 186 0.41 5.09 10.27
N ILE A 187 -0.75 4.56 9.89
CA ILE A 187 -1.31 3.33 10.45
C ILE A 187 -0.48 2.10 10.07
N ALA A 188 -0.04 2.02 8.81
CA ALA A 188 0.77 0.90 8.31
C ALA A 188 2.28 1.22 8.34
N ALA A 189 2.62 2.45 7.99
CA ALA A 189 3.98 2.99 8.06
C ALA A 189 3.90 4.52 8.12
N GLY A 190 4.82 5.13 8.86
CA GLY A 190 5.15 6.55 8.73
C GLY A 190 6.29 6.75 7.73
N ALA A 191 6.70 8.00 7.52
CA ALA A 191 7.84 8.34 6.69
C ALA A 191 8.46 9.68 7.13
N TRP A 192 9.73 9.85 6.80
CA TRP A 192 10.48 11.08 6.98
C TRP A 192 10.37 11.95 5.74
N PHE A 193 10.16 13.24 5.96
CA PHE A 193 9.94 14.22 4.92
C PHE A 193 10.99 15.33 5.07
N GLU A 194 11.69 15.61 3.98
CA GLU A 194 12.67 16.70 3.91
C GLU A 194 12.28 17.64 2.79
N LEU A 195 12.47 18.94 3.02
CA LEU A 195 12.15 19.98 2.07
C LEU A 195 13.28 20.98 2.04
N TYR A 196 13.73 21.30 0.83
CA TYR A 196 14.84 22.20 0.56
C TYR A 196 14.39 23.28 -0.40
N ASP A 197 14.71 24.52 -0.08
CA ASP A 197 14.59 25.64 -1.02
C ASP A 197 15.68 25.51 -2.09
N LEU A 198 15.32 25.69 -3.37
CA LEU A 198 16.26 25.67 -4.48
C LEU A 198 16.68 27.08 -4.91
N GLU A 199 16.25 28.11 -4.20
CA GLU A 199 16.53 29.52 -4.52
C GLU A 199 16.09 29.90 -5.94
N GLN A 200 15.14 29.15 -6.48
CA GLN A 200 14.51 29.34 -7.79
C GLN A 200 13.02 29.54 -7.57
N ASP A 201 12.43 30.45 -8.34
CA ASP A 201 11.04 30.87 -8.13
C ASP A 201 10.08 29.67 -8.07
N GLN A 202 9.51 29.47 -6.88
CA GLN A 202 8.53 28.45 -6.52
C GLN A 202 8.99 26.99 -6.67
N LEU A 203 10.31 26.72 -6.72
CA LEU A 203 10.85 25.37 -6.84
C LEU A 203 11.53 24.88 -5.57
N TYR A 204 11.24 23.63 -5.22
CA TYR A 204 11.73 23.00 -4.00
C TYR A 204 12.16 21.57 -4.28
N ARG A 205 13.23 21.11 -3.62
CA ARG A 205 13.55 19.67 -3.58
C ARG A 205 12.84 19.05 -2.39
N PHE A 206 12.19 17.93 -2.63
CA PHE A 206 11.52 17.15 -1.60
C PHE A 206 12.03 15.72 -1.60
N ARG A 207 12.31 15.22 -0.39
CA ARG A 207 12.65 13.80 -0.17
C ARG A 207 11.62 13.18 0.75
N ARG A 208 11.12 12.00 0.36
CA ARG A 208 10.37 11.10 1.25
C ARG A 208 11.21 9.87 1.49
N ILE A 209 11.45 9.56 2.75
CA ILE A 209 12.35 8.49 3.18
C ILE A 209 11.57 7.56 4.11
N SER A 210 11.63 6.27 3.82
CA SER A 210 10.95 5.25 4.62
C SER A 210 11.54 5.16 6.03
N PRO A 211 10.85 4.50 6.98
CA PRO A 211 11.37 4.28 8.33
C PRO A 211 12.71 3.52 8.36
N TYR A 212 13.07 2.86 7.26
CA TYR A 212 14.26 2.02 7.12
C TYR A 212 15.38 2.69 6.31
N GLY A 213 15.25 3.99 5.99
CA GLY A 213 16.25 4.73 5.22
C GLY A 213 16.18 4.55 3.70
N HIS A 214 15.16 3.85 3.18
CA HIS A 214 14.94 3.81 1.73
C HIS A 214 14.39 5.15 1.25
N ILE A 215 15.02 5.75 0.25
CA ILE A 215 14.54 7.00 -0.36
C ILE A 215 13.42 6.63 -1.33
N ASP A 216 12.16 6.81 -0.89
CA ASP A 216 10.99 6.54 -1.73
C ASP A 216 10.96 7.53 -2.91
N ILE A 217 11.27 8.81 -2.67
CA ILE A 217 11.44 9.81 -3.74
C ILE A 217 12.44 10.89 -3.34
N ASP A 218 13.16 11.41 -4.33
CA ASP A 218 14.01 12.59 -4.30
C ASP A 218 13.79 13.37 -5.60
N ALA A 219 13.05 14.48 -5.52
CA ALA A 219 12.54 15.15 -6.71
C ALA A 219 12.31 16.65 -6.51
N VAL A 220 12.18 17.36 -7.63
CA VAL A 220 11.82 18.78 -7.71
C VAL A 220 10.30 18.92 -7.77
N TYR A 221 9.77 19.84 -6.97
CA TYR A 221 8.36 20.17 -6.90
C TYR A 221 8.15 21.68 -7.05
N ARG A 222 6.99 22.04 -7.59
CA ARG A 222 6.56 23.43 -7.75
C ARG A 222 5.35 23.72 -6.86
N ILE A 223 5.41 24.81 -6.12
CA ILE A 223 4.24 25.39 -5.45
C ILE A 223 3.52 26.34 -6.43
N SER A 224 2.20 26.30 -6.47
CA SER A 224 1.40 27.24 -7.31
C SER A 224 0.88 28.44 -6.53
N ASP A 225 0.84 28.31 -5.21
CA ASP A 225 0.36 29.32 -4.28
C ASP A 225 1.51 30.24 -3.85
N THR A 226 1.20 31.52 -3.64
CA THR A 226 2.15 32.51 -3.11
C THR A 226 2.06 32.59 -1.58
N GLY A 227 3.16 32.96 -0.92
CA GLY A 227 3.16 33.26 0.52
C GLY A 227 3.66 32.13 1.42
N PHE A 228 4.09 31.00 0.85
CA PHE A 228 4.89 30.02 1.57
C PHE A 228 6.31 30.57 1.78
N ASP A 229 6.81 30.47 3.01
CA ASP A 229 8.16 30.87 3.39
C ASP A 229 8.86 29.71 4.10
N MET A 230 9.92 29.19 3.50
CA MET A 230 10.68 28.05 4.04
C MET A 230 11.32 28.35 5.40
N SER A 231 11.62 29.62 5.68
CA SER A 231 12.28 30.04 6.93
C SER A 231 11.35 29.99 8.15
N LEU A 232 10.03 29.95 7.91
CA LEU A 232 9.02 29.86 8.95
C LEU A 232 8.67 28.40 9.25
N ASP A 233 8.18 28.17 10.47
CA ASP A 233 7.70 26.84 10.84
C ASP A 233 6.54 26.38 9.97
N HIS A 234 6.48 25.08 9.74
CA HIS A 234 5.56 24.46 8.80
C HIS A 234 5.39 22.97 9.10
N GLU A 235 4.25 22.39 8.73
CA GLU A 235 3.95 21.00 9.03
C GLU A 235 3.51 20.26 7.77
N PHE A 236 4.06 19.06 7.55
CA PHE A 236 3.53 18.19 6.50
C PHE A 236 2.17 17.65 6.90
N VAL A 237 1.27 17.61 5.93
CA VAL A 237 -0.08 17.07 6.12
C VAL A 237 -0.12 15.64 5.59
N GLN A 238 -0.94 14.80 6.23
CA GLN A 238 -1.16 13.39 5.86
C GLN A 238 -1.56 13.19 4.38
N TYR A 239 -2.02 14.24 3.71
CA TYR A 239 -2.41 14.22 2.31
C TYR A 239 -1.21 14.40 1.37
N SER A 240 -0.15 13.61 1.60
CA SER A 240 1.10 13.76 0.86
C SER A 240 1.58 12.42 0.29
N ASN A 241 2.08 12.46 -0.94
CA ASN A 241 2.54 11.31 -1.70
C ASN A 241 3.67 11.73 -2.66
N CYS A 242 4.16 10.81 -3.49
CA CYS A 242 5.28 11.08 -4.40
C CYS A 242 4.91 12.01 -5.58
N LEU A 243 3.64 12.11 -5.98
CA LEU A 243 3.23 13.00 -7.08
C LEU A 243 2.97 14.43 -6.61
N TYR A 244 2.54 14.60 -5.37
CA TYR A 244 2.34 15.89 -4.73
C TYR A 244 2.32 15.75 -3.21
N PHE A 245 2.66 16.83 -2.52
CA PHE A 245 2.55 16.90 -1.06
C PHE A 245 1.98 18.24 -0.61
N HIS A 246 1.57 18.28 0.66
CA HIS A 246 0.98 19.45 1.26
C HIS A 246 1.73 19.85 2.53
N VAL A 247 1.92 21.16 2.66
CA VAL A 247 2.51 21.77 3.84
C VAL A 247 1.54 22.79 4.40
N LYS A 248 1.30 22.76 5.71
CA LYS A 248 0.50 23.73 6.43
C LYS A 248 1.43 24.75 7.10
N GLN A 249 1.16 26.03 6.90
CA GLN A 249 1.88 27.13 7.52
C GLN A 249 0.93 28.33 7.70
N ASN A 250 0.97 28.96 8.88
CA ASN A 250 0.12 30.11 9.21
C ASN A 250 -1.39 29.91 8.94
N GLY A 251 -1.89 28.68 9.14
CA GLY A 251 -3.29 28.34 8.89
C GLY A 251 -3.65 28.08 7.42
N GLN A 252 -2.76 28.40 6.47
CA GLN A 252 -2.90 28.07 5.06
C GLN A 252 -2.29 26.70 4.75
N THR A 253 -2.86 25.98 3.78
CA THR A 253 -2.27 24.76 3.23
C THR A 253 -1.79 25.04 1.82
N TYR A 254 -0.53 24.68 1.56
CA TYR A 254 0.17 24.88 0.31
C TYR A 254 0.39 23.54 -0.36
N ARG A 255 0.12 23.46 -1.67
CA ARG A 255 0.31 22.24 -2.46
C ARG A 255 1.55 22.34 -3.35
N PHE A 256 2.38 21.32 -3.29
CA PHE A 256 3.58 21.18 -4.10
C PHE A 256 3.38 20.02 -5.08
N ASN A 257 3.56 20.28 -6.38
CA ASN A 257 3.34 19.29 -7.43
C ASN A 257 4.67 18.87 -8.05
N TYR A 258 4.83 17.57 -8.29
CA TYR A 258 6.03 16.99 -8.91
C TYR A 258 6.32 17.66 -10.27
N VAL A 259 7.60 17.93 -10.53
CA VAL A 259 8.10 18.49 -11.79
C VAL A 259 9.05 17.50 -12.47
N SER A 260 10.12 17.13 -11.78
CA SER A 260 11.17 16.27 -12.32
C SER A 260 11.90 15.53 -11.21
N LYS A 261 12.67 14.50 -11.56
CA LYS A 261 13.69 13.97 -10.65
C LYS A 261 14.72 15.07 -10.32
N PHE A 262 15.27 15.02 -9.12
CA PHE A 262 16.37 15.89 -8.69
C PHE A 262 17.69 15.36 -9.24
#